data_AF-A0A2V7F647-F1
#
_entry.id   AF-A0A2V7F647-F1
#
_cell.length_a   1.000
_cell.length_b   1.000
_cell.length_c   1.000
_cell.angle_alpha   90.00
_cell.angle_beta   90.00
_cell.angle_gamma   90.00
#
_symmetry.space_group_name_H-M   'P 1'
#
loop_
_entity.id
_entity.type
_entity.pdbx_description
1 polymer ?
#
loop_
_entity_poly.entity_id
_entity_poly.type
_entity_poly.pdbx_seq_one_letter_code
_entity_poly.pdbx_strand_id
1 'polypeptide(L)'
;MRAGWLVALSLVVSAAAIAVYSQLLRVPAVRNNPEGYVAAFAIAAVIAGLAVALGRRWYAWTALAVSLVLLLGGATFNFVLARVPAAQTTLRVGERAPDFTLSDAAGRPVTLLQGLGAALSEAEKAGVAIVAVSPDLNERSQELATRLRLDYRFVADPDLALTRRYGLVHARGGQHGEDVPTPTTVVLDRDGVVRWLWVSNNFQVRPDPEAVLHAVRAL
;
A
#
# COMPACT_ATOMS: atom_id res chain seq x y z
N MET A 1 0.68 -18.45 -41.95
CA MET A 1 1.83 -18.01 -41.12
C MET A 1 1.49 -16.88 -40.14
N ARG A 2 0.62 -15.93 -40.50
CA ARG A 2 0.34 -14.72 -39.69
C ARG A 2 -0.27 -14.96 -38.30
N ALA A 3 -1.15 -15.95 -38.14
CA ALA A 3 -1.83 -16.19 -36.84
C ALA A 3 -0.93 -16.78 -35.75
N GLY A 4 0.11 -17.54 -36.08
CA GLY A 4 1.06 -18.09 -35.09
C GLY A 4 1.91 -17.01 -34.44
N TRP A 5 2.34 -16.03 -35.24
CA TRP A 5 3.10 -14.87 -34.76
C TRP A 5 2.28 -14.00 -33.80
N LEU A 6 1.01 -13.75 -34.10
CA LEU A 6 0.14 -12.96 -33.21
C LEU A 6 -0.07 -13.62 -31.85
N VAL A 7 -0.20 -14.96 -31.82
CA VAL A 7 -0.29 -15.73 -30.57
C VAL A 7 1.01 -15.65 -29.76
N ALA A 8 2.16 -15.83 -30.42
CA ALA A 8 3.45 -15.66 -29.74
C ALA A 8 3.59 -14.24 -29.18
N LEU A 9 3.21 -13.23 -29.96
CA LEU A 9 3.25 -11.83 -29.55
C LEU A 9 2.35 -11.54 -28.34
N SER A 10 1.11 -12.03 -28.31
CA SER A 10 0.22 -11.82 -27.15
C SER A 10 0.76 -12.46 -25.86
N LEU A 11 1.36 -13.65 -25.98
CA LEU A 11 1.98 -14.35 -24.84
C LEU A 11 3.24 -13.63 -24.36
N VAL A 12 4.09 -13.16 -25.28
CA VAL A 12 5.27 -12.35 -24.95
C VAL A 12 4.87 -11.04 -24.28
N VAL A 13 3.87 -10.32 -24.81
CA VAL A 13 3.36 -9.09 -24.18
C VAL A 13 2.84 -9.35 -22.77
N SER A 14 2.09 -10.44 -22.57
CA SER A 14 1.58 -10.81 -21.24
C SER A 14 2.69 -11.17 -20.26
N ALA A 15 3.65 -12.01 -20.68
CA ALA A 15 4.79 -12.41 -19.87
C ALA A 15 5.72 -11.23 -19.55
N ALA A 16 5.97 -10.37 -20.53
CA ALA A 16 6.74 -9.15 -20.36
C ALA A 16 6.03 -8.18 -19.40
N ALA A 17 4.70 -8.02 -19.50
CA ALA A 17 3.94 -7.19 -18.58
C ALA A 17 4.08 -7.68 -17.13
N ILE A 18 3.99 -9.00 -16.89
CA ILE A 18 4.18 -9.59 -15.56
C ILE A 18 5.62 -9.37 -15.07
N ALA A 19 6.62 -9.68 -15.90
CA ALA A 19 8.03 -9.54 -15.53
C ALA A 19 8.42 -8.09 -15.26
N VAL A 20 8.05 -7.16 -16.15
CA VAL A 20 8.29 -5.73 -15.99
C VAL A 20 7.57 -5.18 -14.77
N TYR A 21 6.30 -5.52 -14.58
CA TYR A 21 5.55 -5.06 -13.42
C TYR A 21 6.16 -5.55 -12.12
N SER A 22 6.49 -6.83 -12.01
CA SER A 22 7.12 -7.38 -10.79
C SER A 22 8.45 -6.71 -10.44
N GLN A 23 9.26 -6.33 -11.43
CA GLN A 23 10.50 -5.58 -11.22
C GLN A 23 10.23 -4.13 -10.81
N LEU A 24 9.24 -3.49 -11.43
CA LEU A 24 8.92 -2.08 -11.23
C LEU A 24 8.02 -1.80 -10.02
N LEU A 25 7.51 -2.82 -9.32
CA LEU A 25 6.80 -2.65 -8.04
C LEU A 25 7.62 -1.89 -6.97
N ARG A 26 8.95 -1.83 -7.14
CA ARG A 26 9.85 -1.03 -6.28
C ARG A 26 9.76 0.47 -6.54
N VAL A 27 9.31 0.88 -7.72
CA VAL A 27 9.18 2.28 -8.13
C VAL A 27 7.77 2.78 -7.74
N PRO A 28 7.64 3.76 -6.83
CA PRO A 28 6.34 4.23 -6.35
C PRO A 28 5.42 4.68 -7.49
N ALA A 29 5.96 5.37 -8.50
CA ALA A 29 5.21 5.84 -9.66
C ALA A 29 4.57 4.71 -10.47
N VAL A 30 5.12 3.49 -10.46
CA VAL A 30 4.55 2.34 -11.19
C VAL A 30 3.62 1.53 -10.30
N ARG A 31 4.02 1.28 -9.04
CA ARG A 31 3.17 0.59 -8.05
C ARG A 31 1.85 1.31 -7.81
N ASN A 32 1.87 2.64 -7.81
CA ASN A 32 0.69 3.45 -7.50
C ASN A 32 -0.23 3.66 -8.73
N ASN A 33 0.21 3.28 -9.92
CA ASN A 33 -0.50 3.47 -11.20
C ASN A 33 -0.70 2.11 -11.91
N PRO A 34 -1.59 1.25 -11.40
CA PRO A 34 -1.77 -0.11 -11.92
C PRO A 34 -2.41 -0.17 -13.31
N GLU A 35 -2.97 0.93 -13.81
CA GLU A 35 -3.58 1.02 -15.13
C GLU A 35 -2.62 0.65 -16.26
N GLY A 36 -1.31 0.88 -16.10
CA GLY A 36 -0.32 0.64 -17.14
C GLY A 36 -0.22 -0.83 -17.56
N TYR A 37 -0.14 -1.77 -16.61
CA TYR A 37 -0.04 -3.20 -16.95
C TYR A 37 -1.41 -3.81 -17.24
N VAL A 38 -2.50 -3.30 -16.66
CA VAL A 38 -3.86 -3.71 -17.05
C VAL A 38 -4.11 -3.36 -18.52
N ALA A 39 -3.66 -2.19 -18.98
CA ALA A 39 -3.68 -1.83 -20.39
C ALA A 39 -2.83 -2.77 -21.25
N ALA A 40 -1.68 -3.23 -20.77
CA ALA A 40 -0.87 -4.23 -21.48
C ALA A 40 -1.60 -5.57 -21.65
N PHE A 41 -2.33 -6.04 -20.63
CA PHE A 41 -3.20 -7.23 -20.76
C PHE A 41 -4.37 -7.00 -21.72
N ALA A 42 -4.94 -5.79 -21.75
CA ALA A 42 -5.98 -5.45 -22.71
C ALA A 42 -5.44 -5.50 -24.15
N ILE A 43 -4.24 -4.95 -24.39
CA ILE A 43 -3.55 -5.04 -25.69
C ILE A 43 -3.30 -6.51 -26.07
N ALA A 44 -2.81 -7.33 -25.14
CA ALA A 44 -2.60 -8.76 -25.37
C ALA A 44 -3.91 -9.49 -25.75
N ALA A 45 -5.01 -9.18 -25.08
CA ALA A 45 -6.33 -9.75 -25.39
C ALA A 45 -6.82 -9.34 -26.78
N VAL A 46 -6.61 -8.07 -27.19
CA VAL A 46 -6.93 -7.59 -28.55
C VAL A 46 -6.11 -8.33 -29.60
N ILE A 47 -4.79 -8.47 -29.40
CA ILE A 47 -3.90 -9.20 -30.32
C ILE A 47 -4.33 -10.68 -30.44
N ALA A 48 -4.65 -11.32 -29.33
CA ALA A 48 -5.13 -12.71 -29.33
C ALA A 48 -6.49 -12.84 -30.03
N GLY A 49 -7.41 -11.88 -29.84
CA GLY A 49 -8.69 -11.83 -30.54
C GLY A 49 -8.53 -11.70 -32.06
N LEU A 50 -7.60 -10.85 -32.51
CA LEU A 50 -7.24 -10.76 -33.93
C LEU A 50 -6.66 -12.08 -34.45
N ALA A 51 -5.84 -12.79 -33.67
CA ALA A 51 -5.31 -14.09 -34.04
C ALA A 51 -6.42 -15.16 -34.21
N VAL A 52 -7.44 -15.13 -33.34
CA VAL A 52 -8.63 -15.98 -33.45
C VAL A 52 -9.40 -15.67 -34.73
N ALA A 53 -9.67 -14.39 -35.00
CA ALA A 53 -10.41 -13.95 -36.18
C ALA A 53 -9.70 -14.32 -37.50
N LEU A 54 -8.37 -14.24 -37.54
CA LEU A 54 -7.58 -14.49 -38.74
C LEU A 54 -7.21 -15.96 -38.97
N GLY A 55 -7.17 -16.77 -37.90
CA GLY A 55 -6.63 -18.14 -37.98
C GLY A 55 -7.61 -19.25 -37.66
N ARG A 56 -8.65 -18.98 -36.87
CA ARG A 56 -9.61 -19.96 -36.32
C ARG A 56 -9.00 -21.30 -35.85
N ARG A 57 -7.78 -21.25 -35.32
CA ARG A 57 -7.07 -22.41 -34.76
C ARG A 57 -7.27 -22.46 -33.25
N TRP A 58 -7.36 -23.66 -32.70
CA TRP A 58 -7.64 -23.90 -31.28
C TRP A 58 -6.65 -23.18 -30.34
N TYR A 59 -5.37 -23.10 -30.71
CA TYR A 59 -4.36 -22.44 -29.89
C TYR A 59 -4.49 -20.90 -29.85
N ALA A 60 -5.22 -20.29 -30.79
CA ALA A 60 -5.51 -18.85 -30.72
C ALA A 60 -6.58 -18.57 -29.66
N TRP A 61 -7.53 -19.50 -29.50
CA TRP A 61 -8.54 -19.43 -28.45
C TRP A 61 -7.94 -19.59 -27.05
N THR A 62 -6.94 -20.47 -26.88
CA THR A 62 -6.24 -20.60 -25.59
C THR A 62 -5.48 -19.34 -25.23
N ALA A 63 -4.78 -18.72 -26.19
CA ALA A 63 -4.08 -17.45 -25.98
C ALA A 63 -5.05 -16.31 -25.61
N LEU A 64 -6.23 -16.26 -26.25
CA LEU A 64 -7.26 -15.30 -25.91
C LEU A 64 -7.82 -15.54 -24.50
N ALA A 65 -8.12 -16.79 -24.15
CA ALA A 65 -8.61 -17.14 -22.83
C ALA A 65 -7.61 -16.74 -21.72
N VAL A 66 -6.32 -17.03 -21.90
CA VAL A 66 -5.26 -16.62 -20.96
C VAL A 66 -5.19 -15.10 -20.83
N SER A 67 -5.21 -14.37 -21.95
CA SER A 67 -5.14 -12.90 -21.95
C SER A 67 -6.36 -12.27 -21.26
N LEU A 68 -7.56 -12.83 -21.48
CA LEU A 68 -8.78 -12.38 -20.81
C LEU A 68 -8.77 -12.69 -19.31
N VAL A 69 -8.26 -13.86 -18.89
CA VAL A 69 -8.11 -14.19 -17.46
C VAL A 69 -7.14 -13.23 -16.79
N LEU A 70 -6.00 -12.93 -17.41
CA LEU A 70 -5.04 -11.95 -16.89
C LEU A 70 -5.63 -10.53 -16.83
N LEU A 71 -6.34 -10.11 -17.87
CA LEU A 71 -7.01 -8.81 -17.91
C LEU A 71 -8.07 -8.69 -16.82
N LEU A 72 -9.02 -9.63 -16.76
CA LEU A 72 -10.11 -9.62 -15.80
C LEU A 72 -9.60 -9.79 -14.38
N GLY A 73 -8.68 -10.72 -14.14
CA GLY A 73 -8.06 -10.93 -12.84
C GLY A 73 -7.28 -9.70 -12.38
N GLY A 74 -6.43 -9.15 -13.25
CA GLY A 74 -5.65 -7.94 -12.98
C GLY A 74 -6.56 -6.73 -12.70
N ALA A 75 -7.59 -6.51 -13.51
CA ALA A 75 -8.53 -5.42 -13.31
C ALA A 75 -9.34 -5.59 -12.02
N THR A 76 -9.90 -6.77 -11.77
CA THR A 76 -10.71 -7.05 -10.57
C THR A 76 -9.86 -6.86 -9.32
N PHE A 77 -8.65 -7.40 -9.29
CA PHE A 77 -7.76 -7.24 -8.16
C PHE A 77 -7.45 -5.78 -7.87
N ASN A 78 -7.10 -4.98 -8.88
CA ASN A 78 -6.61 -3.60 -8.65
C ASN A 78 -7.71 -2.56 -8.47
N PHE A 79 -8.83 -2.72 -9.16
CA PHE A 79 -9.93 -1.75 -9.13
C PHE A 79 -11.06 -2.14 -8.19
N VAL A 80 -11.09 -3.38 -7.69
CA VAL A 80 -12.12 -3.86 -6.76
C VAL A 80 -11.49 -4.37 -5.46
N LEU A 81 -10.70 -5.45 -5.49
CA LEU A 81 -10.20 -6.06 -4.25
C LEU A 81 -9.21 -5.16 -3.51
N ALA A 82 -8.32 -4.47 -4.23
CA ALA A 82 -7.29 -3.63 -3.65
C ALA A 82 -7.82 -2.33 -3.05
N ARG A 83 -9.05 -1.93 -3.42
CA ARG A 83 -9.67 -0.67 -2.97
C ARG A 83 -10.08 -0.79 -1.51
N VAL A 84 -9.68 0.21 -0.75
CA VAL A 84 -10.13 0.40 0.63
C VAL A 84 -11.26 1.43 0.60
N PRO A 85 -12.42 1.15 1.23
CA PRO A 85 -13.48 2.14 1.38
C PRO A 85 -12.92 3.41 2.01
N ALA A 86 -13.42 4.58 1.57
CA ALA A 86 -12.95 5.85 2.11
C ALA A 86 -13.18 5.89 3.62
N ALA A 87 -12.09 5.93 4.39
CA ALA A 87 -12.17 6.04 5.83
C ALA A 87 -12.71 7.43 6.20
N GLN A 88 -13.73 7.47 7.05
CA GLN A 88 -14.26 8.73 7.60
C GLN A 88 -13.39 9.17 8.76
N THR A 89 -12.15 9.58 8.45
CA THR A 89 -11.19 9.97 9.48
C THR A 89 -11.65 11.22 10.22
N THR A 90 -11.39 11.23 11.53
CA THR A 90 -11.61 12.40 12.39
C THR A 90 -10.42 13.37 12.36
N LEU A 91 -9.29 12.97 11.77
CA LEU A 91 -8.09 13.79 11.67
C LEU A 91 -8.25 14.86 10.58
N ARG A 92 -7.78 16.08 10.86
CA ARG A 92 -7.80 17.21 9.93
C ARG A 92 -6.51 17.99 10.00
N VAL A 93 -5.98 18.38 8.85
CA VAL A 93 -4.79 19.25 8.77
C VAL A 93 -5.10 20.59 9.43
N GLY A 94 -4.22 21.05 10.31
CA GLY A 94 -4.37 22.25 11.13
C GLY A 94 -5.05 22.02 12.48
N GLU A 95 -5.60 20.84 12.72
CA GLU A 95 -6.21 20.48 14.01
C GLU A 95 -5.28 19.59 14.84
N ARG A 96 -5.46 19.63 16.16
CA ARG A 96 -4.73 18.76 17.08
C ARG A 96 -5.23 17.32 16.96
N ALA A 97 -4.32 16.37 16.77
CA ALA A 97 -4.68 14.97 16.77
C ALA A 97 -5.20 14.54 18.15
N PRO A 98 -6.25 13.71 18.25
CA PRO A 98 -6.70 13.20 19.53
C PRO A 98 -5.58 12.41 20.22
N ASP A 99 -5.31 12.69 21.49
CA ASP A 99 -4.24 12.01 22.24
C ASP A 99 -4.49 10.51 22.35
N PHE A 100 -3.43 9.73 22.45
CA PHE A 100 -3.49 8.29 22.71
C PHE A 100 -2.43 7.88 23.73
N THR A 101 -2.65 6.71 24.32
CA THR A 101 -1.65 5.98 25.10
C THR A 101 -1.69 4.54 24.64
N LEU A 102 -0.61 4.06 24.04
CA LEU A 102 -0.45 2.68 23.57
C LEU A 102 0.84 2.08 24.14
N SER A 103 0.97 0.76 24.16
CA SER A 103 2.15 0.10 24.71
C SER A 103 3.21 -0.15 23.64
N ASP A 104 4.48 0.12 23.96
CA ASP A 104 5.62 -0.30 23.15
C ASP A 104 5.94 -1.79 23.34
N ALA A 105 6.99 -2.27 22.64
CA ALA A 105 7.42 -3.66 22.71
C ALA A 105 7.89 -4.14 24.09
N ALA A 106 8.29 -3.22 24.97
CA ALA A 106 8.65 -3.54 26.35
C ALA A 106 7.43 -3.43 27.30
N GLY A 107 6.22 -3.24 26.75
CA GLY A 107 5.01 -3.01 27.53
C GLY A 107 4.94 -1.63 28.17
N ARG A 108 5.86 -0.71 27.82
CA ARG A 108 5.88 0.65 28.39
C ARG A 108 4.84 1.52 27.69
N PRO A 109 4.09 2.35 28.43
CA PRO A 109 3.14 3.26 27.81
C PRO A 109 3.86 4.33 26.98
N VAL A 110 3.29 4.63 25.83
CA VAL A 110 3.71 5.65 24.86
C VAL A 110 2.52 6.54 24.60
N THR A 111 2.63 7.79 25.00
CA THR A 111 1.62 8.81 24.69
C THR A 111 1.98 9.53 23.39
N LEU A 112 1.00 10.16 22.74
CA LEU A 112 1.22 10.93 21.50
C LEU A 112 2.36 11.95 21.65
N LEU A 113 2.32 12.80 22.67
CA LEU A 113 3.35 13.83 22.92
C LEU A 113 4.68 13.24 23.37
N GLN A 114 4.68 12.14 24.14
CA GLN A 114 5.92 11.46 24.51
C GLN A 114 6.55 10.74 23.32
N GLY A 115 5.77 10.25 22.37
CA GLY A 115 6.25 9.74 21.09
C GLY A 115 6.92 10.82 20.24
N LEU A 116 6.49 12.08 20.39
CA LEU A 116 7.10 13.24 19.75
C LEU A 116 8.35 13.76 20.49
N GLY A 117 8.45 13.55 21.81
CA GLY A 117 9.48 14.17 22.67
C GLY A 117 10.52 13.24 23.31
N ALA A 118 10.32 11.92 23.37
CA ALA A 118 11.18 11.03 24.16
C ALA A 118 12.10 10.11 23.32
N ALA A 119 13.40 10.34 23.54
CA ALA A 119 14.55 9.49 23.23
C ALA A 119 14.98 9.39 21.76
N LEU A 120 15.61 10.49 21.36
CA LEU A 120 16.55 10.60 20.26
C LEU A 120 17.80 9.78 20.61
N SER A 121 17.93 8.56 20.10
CA SER A 121 19.21 7.85 20.08
C SER A 121 19.59 7.53 18.64
N GLU A 122 20.71 8.11 18.20
CA GLU A 122 21.49 7.92 16.96
C GLU A 122 20.79 8.08 15.60
N ALA A 123 19.46 7.99 15.52
CA ALA A 123 18.66 8.27 14.31
C ALA A 123 18.56 9.76 13.95
N GLU A 124 19.06 10.62 14.82
CA GLU A 124 18.75 12.04 14.83
C GLU A 124 19.74 12.85 13.98
N LYS A 125 19.53 12.82 12.65
CA LYS A 125 20.09 13.85 11.75
C LYS A 125 19.04 14.83 11.22
N ALA A 126 17.77 14.70 11.63
CA ALA A 126 16.69 15.59 11.20
C ALA A 126 15.69 16.03 12.30
N GLY A 127 15.79 15.54 13.55
CA GLY A 127 14.90 15.96 14.65
C GLY A 127 13.45 15.44 14.55
N VAL A 128 13.25 14.25 13.99
CA VAL A 128 11.93 13.66 13.71
C VAL A 128 11.83 12.27 14.32
N ALA A 129 10.74 11.99 15.05
CA ALA A 129 10.43 10.66 15.58
C ALA A 129 9.40 9.96 14.69
N ILE A 130 9.67 8.69 14.32
CA ILE A 130 8.73 7.87 13.55
C ILE A 130 8.08 6.85 14.49
N VAL A 131 6.76 6.92 14.61
CA VAL A 131 5.96 5.98 15.40
C VAL A 131 5.13 5.11 14.46
N ALA A 132 5.34 3.80 14.52
CA ALA A 132 4.60 2.80 13.75
C ALA A 132 3.53 2.15 14.65
N VAL A 133 2.26 2.30 14.27
CA VAL A 133 1.11 1.72 15.00
C VAL A 133 0.60 0.50 14.23
N SER A 134 0.42 -0.64 14.90
CA SER A 134 -0.13 -1.87 14.30
C SER A 134 -1.03 -2.63 15.28
N PRO A 135 -2.08 -3.35 14.83
CA PRO A 135 -2.80 -4.31 15.66
C PRO A 135 -1.97 -5.53 16.07
N ASP A 136 -0.87 -5.81 15.37
CA ASP A 136 -0.01 -6.95 15.67
C ASP A 136 0.70 -6.78 17.01
N LEU A 137 0.80 -7.88 17.77
CA LEU A 137 1.56 -7.89 19.02
C LEU A 137 3.03 -7.52 18.79
N ASN A 138 3.54 -6.64 19.65
CA ASN A 138 4.77 -5.88 19.44
C ASN A 138 6.04 -6.73 19.24
N GLU A 139 6.11 -7.96 19.76
CA GLU A 139 7.33 -8.78 19.72
C GLU A 139 7.82 -9.04 18.29
N ARG A 140 6.91 -9.39 17.37
CA ARG A 140 7.25 -9.67 15.96
C ARG A 140 7.61 -8.39 15.20
N SER A 141 6.94 -7.28 15.50
CA SER A 141 7.17 -5.98 14.87
C SER A 141 8.51 -5.38 15.29
N GLN A 142 8.91 -5.51 16.56
CA GLN A 142 10.19 -5.02 17.08
C GLN A 142 11.37 -5.89 16.64
N GLU A 143 11.18 -7.21 16.53
CA GLU A 143 12.19 -8.09 15.95
C GLU A 143 12.45 -7.73 14.48
N LEU A 144 11.40 -7.41 13.72
CA LEU A 144 11.52 -6.91 12.35
C LEU A 144 12.24 -5.56 12.30
N ALA A 145 11.88 -4.62 13.18
CA ALA A 145 12.54 -3.31 13.30
C ALA A 145 14.04 -3.45 13.56
N THR A 146 14.40 -4.29 14.53
CA THR A 146 15.79 -4.59 14.91
C THR A 146 16.55 -5.24 13.76
N ARG A 147 15.94 -6.24 13.10
CA ARG A 147 16.54 -6.91 11.94
C ARG A 147 16.78 -5.95 10.79
N LEU A 148 15.87 -5.01 10.56
CA LEU A 148 15.94 -4.03 9.48
C LEU A 148 16.71 -2.75 9.87
N ARG A 149 17.21 -2.65 11.12
CA ARG A 149 17.86 -1.45 11.68
C ARG A 149 17.03 -0.18 11.44
N LEU A 150 15.72 -0.29 11.67
CA LEU A 150 14.79 0.83 11.56
C LEU A 150 14.69 1.54 12.90
N ASP A 151 14.93 2.84 12.90
CA ASP A 151 14.81 3.71 14.08
C ASP A 151 13.35 4.11 14.36
N TYR A 152 12.43 3.15 14.21
CA TYR A 152 11.00 3.36 14.38
C TYR A 152 10.57 2.88 15.75
N ARG A 153 9.71 3.66 16.40
CA ARG A 153 9.06 3.25 17.63
C ARG A 153 7.77 2.50 17.29
N PHE A 154 7.73 1.20 17.56
CA PHE A 154 6.53 0.40 17.39
C PHE A 154 5.64 0.47 18.62
N VAL A 155 4.34 0.68 18.39
CA VAL A 155 3.30 0.64 19.42
C VAL A 155 2.14 -0.25 18.95
N ALA A 156 1.60 -1.05 19.84
CA ALA A 156 0.51 -1.98 19.53
C ALA A 156 -0.84 -1.34 19.82
N ASP A 157 -1.79 -1.52 18.90
CA ASP A 157 -3.21 -1.18 19.01
C ASP A 157 -4.06 -2.45 18.79
N PRO A 158 -3.92 -3.49 19.63
CA PRO A 158 -4.49 -4.82 19.37
C PRO A 158 -6.03 -4.80 19.30
N ASP A 159 -6.66 -3.89 20.04
CA ASP A 159 -8.11 -3.72 20.08
C ASP A 159 -8.63 -2.71 19.04
N LEU A 160 -7.74 -2.17 18.19
CA LEU A 160 -8.03 -1.10 17.25
C LEU A 160 -8.64 0.15 17.92
N ALA A 161 -8.32 0.40 19.19
CA ALA A 161 -8.88 1.49 19.97
C ALA A 161 -8.47 2.86 19.40
N LEU A 162 -7.18 3.02 19.08
CA LEU A 162 -6.70 4.24 18.42
C LEU A 162 -7.25 4.33 16.99
N THR A 163 -7.21 3.23 16.26
CA THR A 163 -7.71 3.14 14.89
C THR A 163 -9.19 3.55 14.79
N ARG A 164 -10.04 3.08 15.71
CA ARG A 164 -11.45 3.48 15.83
C ARG A 164 -11.58 4.96 16.18
N ARG A 165 -10.79 5.46 17.14
CA ARG A 165 -10.82 6.86 17.55
C ARG A 165 -10.47 7.83 16.43
N TYR A 166 -9.54 7.43 15.54
CA TYR A 166 -9.13 8.24 14.39
C TYR A 166 -10.04 8.05 13.17
N GLY A 167 -11.06 7.19 13.25
CA GLY A 167 -11.96 6.88 12.14
C GLY A 167 -11.27 6.15 10.98
N LEU A 168 -10.26 5.33 11.29
CA LEU A 168 -9.39 4.67 10.30
C LEU A 168 -9.67 3.16 10.16
N VAL A 169 -10.77 2.64 10.69
CA VAL A 169 -11.08 1.21 10.58
C VAL A 169 -11.50 0.85 9.14
N HIS A 170 -10.77 -0.08 8.55
CA HIS A 170 -11.23 -0.83 7.39
C HIS A 170 -11.96 -2.08 7.88
N ALA A 171 -13.29 -2.00 7.90
CA ALA A 171 -14.14 -3.10 8.32
C ALA A 171 -13.93 -4.32 7.40
N ARG A 172 -13.70 -5.49 8.00
CA ARG A 172 -13.47 -6.76 7.29
C ARG A 172 -12.39 -6.74 6.19
N GLY A 173 -11.42 -5.82 6.30
CA GLY A 173 -10.34 -5.65 5.32
C GLY A 173 -9.18 -6.64 5.47
N GLY A 174 -9.16 -7.41 6.57
CA GLY A 174 -8.11 -8.40 6.84
C GLY A 174 -8.25 -9.68 6.03
N GLN A 175 -7.20 -10.51 6.03
CA GLN A 175 -7.13 -11.72 5.20
C GLN A 175 -8.20 -12.76 5.59
N HIS A 176 -8.64 -12.75 6.85
CA HIS A 176 -9.68 -13.62 7.38
C HIS A 176 -11.00 -12.86 7.64
N GLY A 177 -11.14 -11.64 7.10
CA GLY A 177 -12.32 -10.81 7.27
C GLY A 177 -12.39 -10.08 8.61
N GLU A 178 -11.28 -10.00 9.34
CA GLU A 178 -11.11 -9.15 10.51
C GLU A 178 -11.04 -7.66 10.14
N ASP A 179 -11.39 -6.80 11.10
CA ASP A 179 -11.17 -5.36 10.97
C ASP A 179 -9.66 -5.07 11.00
N VAL A 180 -9.19 -4.16 10.15
CA VAL A 180 -7.79 -3.76 10.08
C VAL A 180 -7.67 -2.23 9.98
N PRO A 181 -6.53 -1.63 10.36
CA PRO A 181 -6.33 -0.21 10.12
C PRO A 181 -6.21 0.08 8.61
N THR A 182 -6.87 1.15 8.18
CA THR A 182 -6.67 1.75 6.86
C THR A 182 -5.25 2.31 6.81
N PRO A 183 -4.41 1.90 5.83
CA PRO A 183 -3.04 2.42 5.73
C PRO A 183 -3.03 3.94 5.68
N THR A 184 -2.41 4.54 6.69
CA THR A 184 -2.45 5.99 6.94
C THR A 184 -1.07 6.47 7.35
N THR A 185 -0.71 7.67 6.93
CA THR A 185 0.51 8.35 7.37
C THR A 185 0.13 9.77 7.80
N VAL A 186 0.57 10.14 8.99
CA VAL A 186 0.26 11.44 9.60
C VAL A 186 1.58 12.08 10.00
N VAL A 187 1.76 13.34 9.63
CA VAL A 187 2.87 14.17 10.12
C VAL A 187 2.28 15.14 11.14
N LEU A 188 2.83 15.07 12.35
CA LEU A 188 2.46 15.93 13.48
C LEU A 188 3.62 16.87 13.80
N ASP A 189 3.32 18.10 14.22
CA ASP A 189 4.33 18.95 14.85
C ASP A 189 4.51 18.63 16.34
N ARG A 190 5.37 19.40 17.02
CA ARG A 190 5.69 19.23 18.44
C ARG A 190 4.50 19.47 19.38
N ASP A 191 3.50 20.23 18.94
CA ASP A 191 2.28 20.50 19.71
C ASP A 191 1.19 19.45 19.47
N GLY A 192 1.46 18.47 18.58
CA GLY A 192 0.53 17.43 18.19
C GLY A 192 -0.49 17.87 17.13
N VAL A 193 -0.22 18.98 16.42
CA VAL A 193 -1.07 19.46 15.32
C VAL A 193 -0.76 18.67 14.06
N VAL A 194 -1.79 18.22 13.36
CA VAL A 194 -1.67 17.53 12.07
C VAL A 194 -1.25 18.53 11.01
N ARG A 195 -0.06 18.31 10.43
CA ARG A 195 0.51 19.19 9.40
C ARG A 195 0.42 18.57 8.01
N TRP A 196 0.36 17.26 7.96
CA TRP A 196 0.07 16.52 6.73
C TRP A 196 -0.62 15.20 7.08
N LEU A 197 -1.57 14.81 6.24
CA LEU A 197 -2.38 13.61 6.41
C LEU A 197 -2.55 12.92 5.06
N TRP A 198 -2.23 11.64 5.02
CA TRP A 198 -2.49 10.79 3.88
C TRP A 198 -3.18 9.52 4.34
N VAL A 199 -4.35 9.25 3.77
CA VAL A 199 -5.17 8.06 4.04
C VAL A 199 -5.33 7.31 2.72
N SER A 200 -4.96 6.03 2.70
CA SER A 200 -5.00 5.26 1.48
C SER A 200 -6.42 4.89 1.06
N ASN A 201 -6.70 4.96 -0.24
CA ASN A 201 -7.87 4.34 -0.86
C ASN A 201 -7.55 2.99 -1.54
N ASN A 202 -6.30 2.52 -1.41
CA ASN A 202 -5.81 1.26 -1.93
C ASN A 202 -4.75 0.67 -1.00
N PHE A 203 -4.98 -0.52 -0.45
CA PHE A 203 -4.09 -1.05 0.58
C PHE A 203 -2.67 -1.36 0.09
N GLN A 204 -2.44 -1.44 -1.23
CA GLN A 204 -1.13 -1.68 -1.85
C GLN A 204 -0.31 -0.40 -1.99
N VAL A 205 -0.96 0.75 -1.94
CA VAL A 205 -0.34 2.06 -2.13
C VAL A 205 0.23 2.53 -0.80
N ARG A 206 1.41 3.15 -0.87
CA ARG A 206 2.03 3.90 0.22
C ARG A 206 2.38 5.28 -0.31
N PRO A 207 2.41 6.32 0.54
CA PRO A 207 2.80 7.64 0.10
C PRO A 207 4.23 7.62 -0.41
N ASP A 208 4.55 8.53 -1.32
CA ASP A 208 5.92 8.76 -1.76
C ASP A 208 6.76 9.23 -0.57
N PRO A 209 7.88 8.56 -0.24
CA PRO A 209 8.78 9.00 0.83
C PRO A 209 9.20 10.47 0.69
N GLU A 210 9.41 10.97 -0.53
CA GLU A 210 9.79 12.38 -0.74
C GLU A 210 8.67 13.36 -0.38
N ALA A 211 7.40 12.98 -0.61
CA ALA A 211 6.27 13.79 -0.19
C ALA A 211 6.17 13.88 1.34
N VAL A 212 6.45 12.77 2.05
CA VAL A 212 6.50 12.75 3.52
C VAL A 212 7.67 13.61 4.02
N LEU A 213 8.86 13.46 3.43
CA LEU A 213 10.03 14.25 3.78
C LEU A 213 9.82 15.75 3.53
N HIS A 214 9.17 16.12 2.44
CA HIS A 214 8.82 17.51 2.16
C HIS A 214 7.86 18.08 3.21
N ALA A 215 6.83 17.32 3.60
CA ALA A 215 5.91 17.73 4.66
C ALA A 215 6.63 17.93 6.00
N VAL A 216 7.57 17.05 6.33
CA VAL A 216 8.39 17.12 7.55
C VAL A 216 9.33 18.32 7.53
N ARG A 217 9.98 18.62 6.39
CA ARG A 217 10.88 19.78 6.25
C ARG A 217 10.16 21.14 6.27
N ALA A 218 8.84 21.15 6.10
CA ALA A 218 8.02 22.35 6.15
C ALA A 218 7.52 22.71 7.56
N LEU A 219 7.84 21.88 8.56
CA LEU A 219 7.58 22.12 9.99
C LEU A 219 8.62 23.07 10.59
#